data_AF-A0A7C9CH90-F1
#
_entry.id   AF-A0A7C9CH90-F1
#
_cell.length_a   1.000
_cell.length_b   1.000
_cell.length_c   1.000
_cell.angle_alpha   90.00
_cell.angle_beta   90.00
_cell.angle_gamma   90.00
#
_symmetry.space_group_name_H-M   'P 1'
#
loop_
_entity.id
_entity.type
_entity.pdbx_description
1 polymer ?
#
loop_
_entity_poly.entity_id
_entity_poly.type
_entity_poly.pdbx_seq_one_letter_code
_entity_poly.pdbx_strand_id
1 'polypeptide(L)'
;MQISLTISAPSSSRYLHHFSDPSPHSISQKPPPSPFSQPLPAIQFAVRNLSLGQQLSRVHSVKGSGFFSAIGRAIEEEEYRKARSEVLRKGFELEGYSIEGISIGGHETCVIIPELKAAFDIGRCPLRAVHQNFVFITHGHLDHIGGLPMYVATRALYSLKPPTIFVPPCIEEDIERLFDIHRSMGQVDLNFDLVALDIGETYELRNDLVVRPFRTHHVIQSQGYVVYSIRKK
;
A
#
# COMPACT_ATOMS: atom_id res chain seq x y z
N MET A 1 0.64 59.88 3.30
CA MET A 1 0.79 60.00 1.83
C MET A 1 0.55 58.61 1.26
N GLN A 2 -0.59 58.44 0.61
CA GLN A 2 -1.11 57.19 0.07
C GLN A 2 -0.70 57.15 -1.40
N ILE A 3 0.15 56.19 -1.79
CA ILE A 3 0.55 56.02 -3.19
C ILE A 3 -0.07 54.71 -3.67
N SER A 4 -1.08 54.88 -4.53
CA SER A 4 -1.79 53.84 -5.26
C SER A 4 -0.86 53.24 -6.32
N LEU A 5 -0.79 51.91 -6.39
CA LEU A 5 -0.14 51.20 -7.49
C LEU A 5 -1.23 50.53 -8.33
N THR A 6 -1.54 51.15 -9.47
CA THR A 6 -2.43 50.62 -10.51
C THR A 6 -1.69 49.57 -11.34
N ILE A 7 -2.25 48.35 -11.37
CA ILE A 7 -1.84 47.24 -12.23
C ILE A 7 -2.48 47.44 -13.62
N SER A 8 -1.68 47.42 -14.68
CA SER A 8 -2.16 47.37 -16.07
C SER A 8 -1.88 45.98 -16.65
N ALA A 9 -2.94 45.33 -17.15
CA ALA A 9 -2.87 44.06 -17.87
C ALA A 9 -2.41 44.28 -19.32
N PRO A 10 -1.59 43.38 -19.91
CA PRO A 10 -1.35 43.38 -21.33
C PRO A 10 -2.39 42.55 -22.09
N SER A 11 -2.75 43.09 -23.24
CA SER A 11 -3.71 42.65 -24.24
C SER A 11 -3.38 41.29 -24.88
N SER A 12 -4.43 40.49 -25.08
CA SER A 12 -4.45 39.27 -25.88
C SER A 12 -4.06 39.52 -27.34
N SER A 13 -3.03 38.83 -27.83
CA SER A 13 -2.79 38.66 -29.27
C SER A 13 -2.81 37.18 -29.64
N ARG A 14 -3.61 36.88 -30.64
CA ARG A 14 -3.90 35.57 -31.20
C ARG A 14 -2.72 35.13 -32.07
N TYR A 15 -2.15 33.96 -31.79
CA TYR A 15 -1.41 33.19 -32.78
C TYR A 15 -2.11 31.84 -32.97
N LEU A 16 -2.94 31.79 -34.02
CA LEU A 16 -3.48 30.57 -34.59
C LEU A 16 -2.36 29.87 -35.37
N HIS A 17 -1.90 28.72 -34.90
CA HIS A 17 -1.09 27.82 -35.71
C HIS A 17 -2.01 26.99 -36.61
N HIS A 18 -1.84 27.19 -37.91
CA HIS A 18 -2.38 26.36 -38.98
C HIS A 18 -1.87 24.92 -38.83
N PHE A 19 -2.76 23.98 -38.53
CA PHE A 19 -2.55 22.56 -38.80
C PHE A 19 -3.12 22.23 -40.17
N SER A 20 -2.27 21.79 -41.08
CA SER A 20 -2.66 21.23 -42.37
C SER A 20 -2.84 19.73 -42.21
N ASP A 21 -4.04 19.23 -42.53
CA ASP A 21 -4.34 17.80 -42.65
C ASP A 21 -3.54 17.16 -43.80
N PRO A 22 -2.98 15.95 -43.61
CA PRO A 22 -2.68 15.05 -44.71
C PRO A 22 -3.78 13.99 -44.87
N SER A 23 -4.30 13.89 -46.09
CA SER A 23 -5.22 12.87 -46.58
C SER A 23 -4.56 11.48 -46.71
N PRO A 24 -5.35 10.38 -46.81
CA PRO A 24 -4.93 9.06 -46.37
C PRO A 24 -4.26 8.25 -47.49
N HIS A 25 -3.05 7.76 -47.23
CA HIS A 25 -2.44 6.70 -48.03
C HIS A 25 -2.51 5.36 -47.27
N SER A 26 -3.23 4.43 -47.90
CA SER A 26 -3.35 3.01 -47.53
C SER A 26 -1.98 2.33 -47.61
N ILE A 27 -1.49 1.85 -46.46
CA ILE A 27 -0.42 0.85 -46.39
C ILE A 27 -0.93 -0.30 -45.53
N SER A 28 -1.36 -1.36 -46.23
CA SER A 28 -1.65 -2.67 -45.68
C SER A 28 -0.34 -3.34 -45.27
N GLN A 29 -0.06 -3.41 -43.97
CA GLN A 29 0.94 -4.31 -43.41
C GLN A 29 0.29 -5.09 -42.26
N LYS A 30 0.06 -6.39 -42.51
CA LYS A 30 -0.36 -7.35 -41.47
C LYS A 30 0.70 -7.38 -40.37
N PRO A 31 0.33 -7.33 -39.07
CA PRO A 31 1.29 -7.56 -37.99
C PRO A 31 1.80 -9.01 -38.04
N PRO A 32 3.06 -9.27 -37.65
CA PRO A 32 3.59 -10.62 -37.54
C PRO A 32 2.83 -11.43 -36.47
N PRO A 33 2.70 -12.75 -36.62
CA PRO A 33 1.97 -13.58 -35.66
C PRO A 33 2.69 -13.61 -34.30
N SER A 34 1.90 -13.51 -33.23
CA SER A 34 2.36 -13.65 -31.85
C SER A 34 2.85 -15.08 -31.57
N PRO A 35 3.92 -15.30 -30.78
CA PRO A 35 4.40 -16.64 -30.44
C PRO A 35 3.52 -17.37 -29.41
N PHE A 36 2.43 -16.77 -28.96
CA PHE A 36 1.52 -17.34 -27.97
C PHE A 36 0.29 -17.96 -28.65
N SER A 37 0.51 -19.11 -29.29
CA SER A 37 -0.57 -20.02 -29.68
C SER A 37 -0.12 -21.46 -29.46
N GLN A 38 0.00 -21.84 -28.19
CA GLN A 38 -0.11 -23.23 -27.78
C GLN A 38 -1.18 -23.34 -26.68
N PRO A 39 -2.16 -24.24 -26.82
CA PRO A 39 -3.12 -24.49 -25.74
C PRO A 39 -2.41 -25.17 -24.57
N LEU A 40 -2.55 -24.61 -23.37
CA LEU A 40 -2.10 -25.24 -22.13
C LEU A 40 -2.91 -26.53 -21.89
N PRO A 41 -2.28 -27.61 -21.37
CA PRO A 41 -2.99 -28.83 -21.04
C PRO A 41 -3.99 -28.59 -19.90
N ALA A 42 -5.21 -29.09 -20.06
CA ALA A 42 -6.26 -29.02 -19.06
C ALA A 42 -5.85 -29.80 -17.80
N ILE A 43 -5.63 -29.09 -16.69
CA ILE A 43 -5.49 -29.70 -15.37
C ILE A 43 -6.90 -30.10 -14.91
N GLN A 44 -7.21 -31.39 -14.94
CA GLN A 44 -8.39 -31.94 -14.29
C GLN A 44 -8.22 -31.85 -12.77
N PHE A 45 -8.92 -30.91 -12.14
CA PHE A 45 -9.10 -30.93 -10.70
C PHE A 45 -10.07 -32.07 -10.35
N ALA A 46 -9.54 -33.16 -9.79
CA ALA A 46 -10.35 -34.20 -9.16
C ALA A 46 -10.99 -33.63 -7.89
N VAL A 47 -12.27 -33.26 -7.97
CA VAL A 47 -13.09 -32.96 -6.80
C VAL A 47 -13.33 -34.28 -6.07
N ARG A 48 -12.55 -34.54 -5.02
CA ARG A 48 -12.87 -35.60 -4.05
C ARG A 48 -14.00 -35.10 -3.14
N ASN A 49 -15.21 -35.53 -3.44
CA ASN A 49 -16.33 -35.46 -2.49
C ASN A 49 -16.01 -36.38 -1.29
N LEU A 50 -15.65 -35.79 -0.16
CA LEU A 50 -15.62 -36.48 1.12
C LEU A 50 -16.96 -36.26 1.83
N SER A 51 -17.85 -37.23 1.71
CA SER A 51 -19.02 -37.37 2.58
C SER A 51 -18.56 -37.89 3.94
N LEU A 52 -18.45 -37.03 4.95
CA LEU A 52 -18.28 -37.46 6.34
C LEU A 52 -19.64 -37.45 7.05
N GLY A 53 -20.34 -38.57 6.91
CA GLY A 53 -21.48 -38.90 7.76
C GLY A 53 -21.01 -39.61 9.03
N GLN A 54 -21.57 -39.19 10.17
CA GLN A 54 -21.70 -39.90 11.45
C GLN A 54 -20.42 -40.12 12.28
N GLN A 55 -20.35 -39.48 13.46
CA GLN A 55 -20.72 -40.09 14.75
C GLN A 55 -20.16 -39.26 15.92
N LEU A 56 -20.94 -38.31 16.44
CA LEU A 56 -20.62 -37.59 17.69
C LEU A 56 -21.14 -38.39 18.89
N SER A 57 -20.22 -39.07 19.58
CA SER A 57 -20.47 -39.67 20.89
C SER A 57 -20.52 -38.58 21.98
N ARG A 58 -21.66 -38.54 22.64
CA ARG A 58 -22.05 -37.73 23.80
C ARG A 58 -21.05 -37.89 24.96
N VAL A 59 -20.32 -36.83 25.30
CA VAL A 59 -19.52 -36.75 26.54
C VAL A 59 -20.30 -36.00 27.61
N HIS A 60 -20.44 -36.61 28.79
CA HIS A 60 -21.17 -36.10 29.94
C HIS A 60 -20.51 -34.83 30.51
N SER A 61 -21.34 -33.81 30.76
CA SER A 61 -20.96 -32.56 31.42
C SER A 61 -20.82 -32.78 32.94
N VAL A 62 -19.60 -32.61 33.45
CA VAL A 62 -19.34 -32.42 34.88
C VAL A 62 -19.30 -30.92 35.14
N LYS A 63 -20.23 -30.43 35.98
CA LYS A 63 -20.35 -29.03 36.39
C LYS A 63 -19.14 -28.60 37.23
N GLY A 64 -18.26 -27.81 36.63
CA GLY A 64 -17.21 -27.03 37.31
C GLY A 64 -17.48 -25.53 37.15
N SER A 65 -17.24 -24.78 38.21
CA SER A 65 -17.60 -23.36 38.42
C SER A 65 -17.13 -22.40 37.31
N GLY A 66 -17.97 -21.42 36.98
CA GLY A 66 -17.81 -20.48 35.87
C GLY A 66 -16.56 -19.58 35.89
N PHE A 67 -15.80 -19.57 36.98
CA PHE A 67 -14.56 -18.80 37.09
C PHE A 67 -13.38 -19.50 36.36
N PHE A 68 -13.29 -20.83 36.45
CA PHE A 68 -12.24 -21.58 35.74
C PHE A 68 -12.48 -21.61 34.22
N SER A 69 -13.74 -21.56 33.78
CA SER A 69 -14.09 -21.48 32.36
C SER A 69 -13.68 -20.15 31.70
N ALA A 70 -13.68 -19.04 32.44
CA ALA A 70 -13.31 -17.73 31.88
C ALA A 70 -11.78 -17.62 31.77
N ILE A 71 -11.06 -18.08 32.80
CA ILE A 71 -9.60 -18.10 32.83
C ILE A 71 -9.05 -19.06 31.77
N GLY A 72 -9.62 -20.26 31.63
CA GLY A 72 -9.22 -21.22 30.59
C GLY A 72 -9.41 -20.69 29.17
N ARG A 73 -10.52 -19.99 28.89
CA ARG A 73 -10.76 -19.34 27.59
C ARG A 73 -9.81 -18.18 27.32
N ALA A 74 -9.48 -17.38 28.33
CA ALA A 74 -8.54 -16.28 28.19
C ALA A 74 -7.10 -16.79 27.92
N ILE A 75 -6.69 -17.87 28.60
CA ILE A 75 -5.41 -18.54 28.36
C ILE A 75 -5.38 -19.15 26.95
N GLU A 76 -6.44 -19.85 26.52
CA GLU A 76 -6.54 -20.39 25.16
C GLU A 76 -6.52 -19.29 24.07
N GLU A 77 -7.18 -18.15 24.29
CA GLU A 77 -7.15 -17.03 23.33
C GLU A 77 -5.78 -16.36 23.24
N GLU A 78 -5.09 -16.19 24.37
CA GLU A 78 -3.76 -15.58 24.39
C GLU A 78 -2.69 -16.52 23.82
N GLU A 79 -2.80 -17.81 24.11
CA GLU A 79 -1.93 -18.86 23.56
C GLU A 79 -2.19 -19.09 22.07
N TYR A 80 -3.46 -19.05 21.63
CA TYR A 80 -3.83 -19.05 20.21
C TYR A 80 -3.31 -17.79 19.49
N ARG A 81 -3.37 -16.63 20.13
CA ARG A 81 -2.83 -15.37 19.58
C ARG A 81 -1.30 -15.43 19.47
N LYS A 82 -0.61 -16.00 20.47
CA LYS A 82 0.83 -16.28 20.42
C LYS A 82 1.19 -17.28 19.32
N ALA A 83 0.55 -18.45 19.29
CA ALA A 83 0.78 -19.47 18.28
C ALA A 83 0.49 -18.95 16.86
N ARG A 84 -0.56 -18.16 16.68
CA ARG A 84 -0.86 -17.52 15.39
C ARG A 84 0.18 -16.47 15.01
N SER A 85 0.66 -15.68 15.97
CA SER A 85 1.72 -14.70 15.74
C SER A 85 3.05 -15.37 15.36
N GLU A 86 3.35 -16.52 15.96
CA GLU A 86 4.58 -17.29 15.74
C GLU A 86 4.57 -18.00 14.39
N VAL A 87 3.44 -18.60 13.98
CA VAL A 87 3.27 -19.23 12.66
C VAL A 87 3.23 -18.20 11.52
N LEU A 88 2.84 -16.93 11.79
CA LEU A 88 2.81 -15.84 10.80
C LEU A 88 4.13 -15.06 10.67
N ARG A 89 5.11 -15.25 11.58
CA ARG A 89 6.39 -14.50 11.57
C ARG A 89 7.30 -14.92 10.41
N LYS A 90 7.09 -14.31 9.24
CA LYS A 90 8.13 -14.11 8.23
C LYS A 90 8.88 -12.80 8.51
N GLY A 91 9.49 -12.69 9.68
CA GLY A 91 10.21 -11.49 10.10
C GLY A 91 11.14 -11.72 11.29
N PHE A 92 12.06 -10.79 11.51
CA PHE A 92 13.08 -10.85 12.55
C PHE A 92 12.91 -9.71 13.56
N GLU A 93 13.38 -9.90 14.79
CA GLU A 93 13.43 -8.84 15.81
C GLU A 93 14.74 -8.10 15.72
N LEU A 94 14.69 -6.78 15.90
CA LEU A 94 15.87 -5.95 16.09
C LEU A 94 15.57 -4.85 17.12
N GLU A 95 16.25 -4.88 18.26
CA GLU A 95 16.17 -3.83 19.30
C GLU A 95 14.73 -3.45 19.71
N GLY A 96 13.84 -4.45 19.80
CA GLY A 96 12.43 -4.26 20.16
C GLY A 96 11.50 -3.86 19.01
N TYR A 97 11.99 -3.94 17.76
CA TYR A 97 11.18 -3.78 16.56
C TYR A 97 11.04 -5.10 15.81
N SER A 98 9.79 -5.47 15.52
CA SER A 98 9.48 -6.55 14.59
C SER A 98 9.63 -6.01 13.17
N ILE A 99 10.53 -6.61 12.37
CA ILE A 99 10.71 -6.26 10.97
C ILE A 99 10.24 -7.42 10.09
N GLU A 100 9.28 -7.14 9.23
CA GLU A 100 8.68 -8.11 8.31
C GLU A 100 8.67 -7.56 6.90
N GLY A 101 8.61 -8.41 5.88
CA GLY A 101 8.46 -7.90 4.53
C GLY A 101 8.86 -8.86 3.42
N ILE A 102 8.81 -8.32 2.22
CA ILE A 102 9.25 -8.94 0.97
C ILE A 102 10.02 -7.88 0.18
N SER A 103 11.14 -8.25 -0.41
CA SER A 103 11.87 -7.38 -1.35
C SER A 103 12.53 -8.25 -2.42
N ILE A 104 11.95 -8.20 -3.61
CA ILE A 104 12.40 -8.92 -4.80
C ILE A 104 12.43 -7.89 -5.92
N GLY A 105 13.63 -7.55 -6.39
CA GLY A 105 13.82 -6.46 -7.35
C GLY A 105 12.99 -6.64 -8.62
N GLY A 106 12.24 -5.60 -9.02
CA GLY A 106 11.34 -5.62 -10.17
C GLY A 106 10.03 -6.37 -9.96
N HIS A 107 9.82 -7.01 -8.79
CA HIS A 107 8.62 -7.78 -8.49
C HIS A 107 7.76 -7.15 -7.41
N GLU A 108 8.35 -6.87 -6.25
CA GLU A 108 7.70 -6.25 -5.10
C GLU A 108 8.71 -5.89 -4.00
N THR A 109 8.55 -4.71 -3.40
CA THR A 109 9.14 -4.34 -2.12
C THR A 109 8.06 -3.83 -1.17
N CYS A 110 8.06 -4.34 0.06
CA CYS A 110 7.28 -3.86 1.18
C CYS A 110 7.94 -4.29 2.49
N VAL A 111 8.37 -3.33 3.30
CA VAL A 111 8.96 -3.54 4.63
C VAL A 111 8.01 -2.98 5.69
N ILE A 112 7.61 -3.81 6.65
CA ILE A 112 6.58 -3.50 7.64
C ILE A 112 7.23 -3.46 9.03
N ILE A 113 6.94 -2.39 9.78
CA ILE A 113 7.37 -2.22 11.17
C ILE A 113 6.13 -1.91 12.02
N PRO A 114 5.46 -2.93 12.59
CA PRO A 114 4.19 -2.78 13.28
C PRO A 114 4.22 -1.79 14.46
N GLU A 115 5.32 -1.72 15.21
CA GLU A 115 5.48 -0.83 16.38
C GLU A 115 5.48 0.66 15.98
N LEU A 116 5.82 0.96 14.73
CA LEU A 116 5.73 2.29 14.12
C LEU A 116 4.38 2.51 13.42
N LYS A 117 3.54 1.47 13.31
CA LYS A 117 2.34 1.43 12.47
C LYS A 117 2.65 1.83 11.02
N ALA A 118 3.82 1.42 10.53
CA ALA A 118 4.39 1.91 9.28
C ALA A 118 4.75 0.76 8.33
N ALA A 119 4.62 1.04 7.02
CA ALA A 119 5.24 0.27 5.96
C ALA A 119 6.10 1.20 5.06
N PHE A 120 7.22 0.68 4.57
CA PHE A 120 8.06 1.31 3.56
C PHE A 120 7.88 0.56 2.25
N ASP A 121 7.41 1.29 1.24
CA ASP A 121 6.89 0.77 -0.01
C ASP A 121 5.74 -0.25 0.15
N ILE A 122 5.00 -0.48 -0.93
CA ILE A 122 3.84 -1.35 -0.96
C ILE A 122 3.61 -1.95 -2.35
N GLY A 123 4.64 -2.60 -2.92
CA GLY A 123 4.63 -3.05 -4.31
C GLY A 123 3.40 -3.83 -4.76
N ARG A 124 2.96 -4.87 -4.03
CA ARG A 124 1.70 -5.60 -4.31
C ARG A 124 0.75 -5.66 -3.11
N CYS A 125 1.01 -4.85 -2.09
CA CYS A 125 0.20 -4.77 -0.87
C CYS A 125 0.02 -6.13 -0.17
N PRO A 126 1.04 -6.64 0.56
CA PRO A 126 0.84 -7.83 1.39
C PRO A 126 -0.22 -7.55 2.46
N LEU A 127 -1.05 -8.55 2.79
CA LEU A 127 -2.19 -8.39 3.72
C LEU A 127 -1.78 -7.80 5.09
N ARG A 128 -0.56 -8.04 5.55
CA ARG A 128 -0.03 -7.49 6.81
C ARG A 128 0.20 -5.97 6.74
N ALA A 129 0.49 -5.42 5.56
CA ALA A 129 0.68 -3.98 5.35
C ALA A 129 -0.64 -3.20 5.50
N VAL A 130 -1.79 -3.84 5.20
CA VAL A 130 -3.14 -3.22 5.29
C VAL A 130 -3.40 -2.60 6.65
N HIS A 131 -2.83 -3.13 7.73
CA HIS A 131 -3.06 -2.66 9.09
C HIS A 131 -2.14 -1.49 9.51
N GLN A 132 -1.15 -1.13 8.69
CA GLN A 132 -0.27 0.00 8.96
C GLN A 132 -0.99 1.31 8.64
N ASN A 133 -0.81 2.34 9.46
CA ASN A 133 -1.45 3.64 9.27
C ASN A 133 -0.65 4.56 8.36
N PHE A 134 0.67 4.35 8.31
CA PHE A 134 1.60 5.15 7.54
C PHE A 134 2.25 4.29 6.46
N VAL A 135 2.29 4.79 5.23
CA VAL A 135 3.06 4.19 4.13
C VAL A 135 4.03 5.22 3.60
N PHE A 136 5.31 4.86 3.54
CA PHE A 136 6.39 5.72 3.04
C PHE A 136 6.88 5.17 1.70
N ILE A 137 6.62 5.90 0.63
CA ILE A 137 7.03 5.52 -0.72
C ILE A 137 8.42 6.07 -1.01
N THR A 138 9.35 5.21 -1.40
CA THR A 138 10.72 5.62 -1.70
C THR A 138 10.87 6.22 -3.09
N HIS A 139 10.18 5.68 -4.09
CA HIS A 139 10.17 6.14 -5.48
C HIS A 139 9.03 5.53 -6.29
N GLY A 140 8.82 6.01 -7.52
CA GLY A 140 7.66 5.67 -8.36
C GLY A 140 7.73 4.38 -9.19
N HIS A 141 8.68 3.47 -8.96
CA HIS A 141 8.65 2.20 -9.69
C HIS A 141 7.50 1.31 -9.24
N LEU A 142 6.93 0.55 -10.17
CA LEU A 142 5.71 -0.24 -9.94
C LEU A 142 5.89 -1.30 -8.84
N ASP A 143 7.07 -1.89 -8.72
CA ASP A 143 7.40 -2.83 -7.65
C ASP A 143 7.49 -2.18 -6.26
N HIS A 144 7.41 -0.86 -6.15
CA HIS A 144 7.36 -0.12 -4.90
C HIS A 144 5.98 0.50 -4.63
N ILE A 145 5.27 0.98 -5.65
CA ILE A 145 4.00 1.73 -5.47
C ILE A 145 2.74 0.98 -5.90
N GLY A 146 2.88 -0.12 -6.65
CA GLY A 146 1.76 -0.73 -7.39
C GLY A 146 0.57 -1.17 -6.52
N GLY A 147 0.79 -1.46 -5.25
CA GLY A 147 -0.24 -1.88 -4.31
C GLY A 147 -1.00 -0.75 -3.64
N LEU A 148 -0.69 0.53 -3.91
CA LEU A 148 -1.36 1.67 -3.26
C LEU A 148 -2.89 1.66 -3.39
N PRO A 149 -3.48 1.49 -4.60
CA PRO A 149 -4.94 1.44 -4.74
C PRO A 149 -5.55 0.25 -3.97
N MET A 150 -4.91 -0.92 -4.05
CA MET A 150 -5.34 -2.13 -3.33
C MET A 150 -5.29 -1.93 -1.81
N TYR A 151 -4.26 -1.26 -1.32
CA TYR A 151 -4.08 -0.96 0.10
C TYR A 151 -5.21 -0.07 0.63
N VAL A 152 -5.49 1.06 -0.01
CA VAL A 152 -6.54 1.99 0.41
C VAL A 152 -7.92 1.33 0.30
N ALA A 153 -8.20 0.64 -0.82
CA ALA A 153 -9.46 -0.07 -1.02
C ALA A 153 -9.67 -1.16 0.05
N THR A 154 -8.64 -1.95 0.36
CA THR A 154 -8.75 -3.01 1.39
C THR A 154 -8.98 -2.42 2.78
N ARG A 155 -8.33 -1.29 3.11
CA ARG A 155 -8.59 -0.58 4.38
C ARG A 155 -10.04 -0.11 4.46
N ALA A 156 -10.58 0.46 3.38
CA ALA A 156 -11.98 0.87 3.32
C ALA A 156 -12.94 -0.31 3.49
N LEU A 157 -12.66 -1.45 2.84
CA LEU A 157 -13.44 -2.69 2.99
C LEU A 157 -13.44 -3.22 4.43
N TYR A 158 -12.34 -3.02 5.17
CA TYR A 158 -12.22 -3.42 6.57
C TYR A 158 -12.68 -2.34 7.55
N SER A 159 -13.26 -1.24 7.06
CA SER A 159 -13.68 -0.09 7.88
C SER A 159 -12.54 0.47 8.75
N LEU A 160 -11.30 0.40 8.25
CA LEU A 160 -10.13 0.98 8.91
C LEU A 160 -10.06 2.48 8.60
N LYS A 161 -9.39 3.24 9.50
CA LYS A 161 -9.11 4.66 9.27
C LYS A 161 -8.40 4.85 7.91
N PRO A 162 -8.74 5.88 7.12
CA PRO A 162 -7.91 6.32 6.00
C PRO A 162 -6.42 6.39 6.38
N PRO A 163 -5.52 5.85 5.55
CA PRO A 163 -4.09 5.89 5.83
C PRO A 163 -3.48 7.24 5.46
N THR A 164 -2.29 7.52 5.98
CA THR A 164 -1.44 8.61 5.50
C THR A 164 -0.32 8.04 4.65
N ILE A 165 -0.21 8.51 3.41
CA ILE A 165 0.77 8.06 2.42
C ILE A 165 1.76 9.20 2.20
N PHE A 166 3.05 8.92 2.43
CA PHE A 166 4.15 9.84 2.22
C PHE A 166 4.85 9.52 0.91
N VAL A 167 5.13 10.53 0.10
CA VAL A 167 5.75 10.37 -1.21
C VAL A 167 6.82 11.43 -1.45
N PRO A 168 7.78 11.19 -2.37
CA PRO A 168 8.60 12.26 -2.93
C PRO A 168 7.70 13.29 -3.62
N PRO A 169 7.96 14.60 -3.48
CA PRO A 169 7.11 15.64 -4.08
C PRO A 169 6.91 15.48 -5.60
N CYS A 170 7.92 14.95 -6.30
CA CYS A 170 7.87 14.80 -7.75
C CYS A 170 6.81 13.81 -8.26
N ILE A 171 6.21 12.97 -7.40
CA ILE A 171 5.16 12.01 -7.77
C ILE A 171 3.81 12.31 -7.11
N GLU A 172 3.68 13.39 -6.33
CA GLU A 172 2.45 13.72 -5.60
C GLU A 172 1.22 13.79 -6.52
N GLU A 173 1.31 14.58 -7.58
CA GLU A 173 0.21 14.74 -8.54
C GLU A 173 -0.13 13.43 -9.27
N ASP A 174 0.88 12.59 -9.55
CA ASP A 174 0.68 11.32 -10.24
C ASP A 174 -0.06 10.31 -9.35
N ILE A 175 0.18 10.33 -8.03
CA ILE A 175 -0.56 9.51 -7.08
C ILE A 175 -2.01 9.98 -6.97
N GLU A 176 -2.29 11.29 -6.92
CA GLU A 176 -3.67 11.79 -6.95
C GLU A 176 -4.41 11.33 -8.22
N ARG A 177 -3.79 11.49 -9.39
CA ARG A 177 -4.35 11.03 -10.67
C ARG A 177 -4.60 9.52 -10.70
N LEU A 178 -3.67 8.73 -10.15
CA LEU A 178 -3.84 7.28 -10.04
C LEU A 178 -5.11 6.93 -9.25
N PHE A 179 -5.35 7.61 -8.13
CA PHE A 179 -6.53 7.39 -7.32
C PHE A 179 -7.80 7.90 -7.99
N ASP A 180 -7.77 9.03 -8.69
CA ASP A 180 -8.91 9.51 -9.48
C ASP A 180 -9.34 8.52 -10.56
N ILE A 181 -8.37 7.91 -11.26
CA ILE A 181 -8.64 6.85 -12.24
C ILE A 181 -9.32 5.66 -11.56
N HIS A 182 -8.82 5.20 -10.40
CA HIS A 182 -9.43 4.09 -9.68
C HIS A 182 -10.82 4.41 -9.10
N ARG A 183 -11.02 5.62 -8.57
CA ARG A 183 -12.34 6.11 -8.11
C ARG A 183 -13.34 6.10 -9.28
N SER A 184 -12.94 6.61 -10.43
CA SER A 184 -13.77 6.67 -11.64
C SER A 184 -14.11 5.28 -12.19
N MET A 185 -13.11 4.39 -12.34
CA MET A 185 -13.34 3.04 -12.83
C MET A 185 -14.16 2.19 -11.87
N GLY A 186 -13.84 2.26 -10.57
CA GLY A 186 -14.45 1.43 -9.54
C GLY A 186 -15.77 1.97 -9.01
N GLN A 187 -16.08 3.25 -9.24
CA GLN A 187 -17.23 3.94 -8.64
C GLN A 187 -17.23 3.79 -7.11
N VAL A 188 -16.05 3.97 -6.51
CA VAL A 188 -15.82 3.83 -5.06
C VAL A 188 -15.03 5.02 -4.53
N ASP A 189 -15.31 5.40 -3.29
CA ASP A 189 -14.50 6.37 -2.56
C ASP A 189 -13.21 5.71 -2.06
N LEU A 190 -12.08 6.33 -2.35
CA LEU A 190 -10.76 5.90 -1.89
C LEU A 190 -10.14 7.05 -1.10
N ASN A 191 -10.36 7.05 0.21
CA ASN A 191 -9.94 8.12 1.12
C ASN A 191 -8.57 7.80 1.73
N PHE A 192 -7.65 8.77 1.65
CA PHE A 192 -6.31 8.75 2.25
C PHE A 192 -5.81 10.19 2.41
N ASP A 193 -4.85 10.39 3.31
CA ASP A 193 -4.12 11.64 3.42
C ASP A 193 -2.82 11.51 2.63
N LEU A 194 -2.56 12.37 1.65
CA LEU A 194 -1.30 12.40 0.89
C LEU A 194 -0.38 13.47 1.48
N VAL A 195 0.89 13.13 1.66
CA VAL A 195 1.92 14.06 2.13
C VAL A 195 3.15 13.96 1.23
N ALA A 196 3.37 14.98 0.41
CA ALA A 196 4.66 15.20 -0.21
C ALA A 196 5.68 15.63 0.86
N LEU A 197 6.64 14.76 1.17
CA LEU A 197 7.66 15.03 2.19
C LEU A 197 9.03 15.13 1.53
N ASP A 198 9.56 16.34 1.43
CA ASP A 198 10.81 16.64 0.72
C ASP A 198 12.05 16.55 1.61
N ILE A 199 13.21 16.39 0.98
CA ILE A 199 14.52 16.37 1.62
C ILE A 199 14.74 17.69 2.38
N GLY A 200 14.95 17.56 3.69
CA GLY A 200 15.15 18.71 4.59
C GLY A 200 13.94 18.97 5.48
N GLU A 201 12.80 18.38 5.16
CA GLU A 201 11.59 18.44 5.98
C GLU A 201 11.56 17.32 7.03
N THR A 202 10.67 17.47 8.00
CA THR A 202 10.41 16.48 9.03
C THR A 202 8.92 16.38 9.28
N TYR A 203 8.43 15.18 9.55
CA TYR A 203 7.04 14.95 9.94
C TYR A 203 6.98 14.27 11.30
N GLU A 204 6.16 14.81 12.21
CA GLU A 204 5.94 14.23 13.53
C GLU A 204 4.83 13.17 13.45
N LEU A 205 5.20 11.89 13.53
CA LEU A 205 4.26 10.77 13.45
C LEU A 205 3.42 10.63 14.73
N ARG A 206 4.05 10.94 15.87
CA ARG A 206 3.48 11.03 17.22
C ARG A 206 4.45 11.82 18.11
N ASN A 207 4.00 12.20 19.31
CA ASN A 207 4.71 13.10 20.25
C ASN A 207 6.21 12.83 20.45
N ASP A 208 6.64 11.58 20.33
CA ASP A 208 8.01 11.13 20.57
C ASP A 208 8.72 10.62 19.31
N LEU A 209 8.08 10.62 18.14
CA LEU A 209 8.56 9.93 16.95
C LEU A 209 8.46 10.82 15.71
N VAL A 210 9.60 11.05 15.07
CA VAL A 210 9.72 11.88 13.87
C VAL A 210 10.29 11.06 12.72
N VAL A 211 9.84 11.38 11.50
CA VAL A 211 10.39 10.84 10.26
C VAL A 211 10.97 11.96 9.40
N ARG A 212 12.08 11.66 8.73
CA ARG A 212 12.76 12.57 7.81
C ARG A 212 13.24 11.82 6.57
N PRO A 213 13.03 12.35 5.35
CA PRO A 213 13.59 11.77 4.14
C PRO A 213 15.07 12.18 3.96
N PHE A 214 15.82 11.33 3.24
CA PHE A 214 17.17 11.59 2.81
C PHE A 214 17.36 11.15 1.36
N ARG A 215 18.30 11.81 0.65
CA ARG A 215 18.56 11.53 -0.76
C ARG A 215 19.19 10.15 -0.95
N THR A 216 18.74 9.43 -1.96
CA THR A 216 19.35 8.19 -2.44
C THR A 216 19.81 8.33 -3.90
N HIS A 217 20.57 7.35 -4.39
CA HIS A 217 21.00 7.29 -5.79
C HIS A 217 20.22 6.20 -6.52
N HIS A 218 19.47 6.58 -7.55
CA HIS A 218 18.67 5.69 -8.37
C HIS A 218 18.43 6.29 -9.77
N VAL A 219 17.84 5.50 -10.68
CA VAL A 219 17.58 5.91 -12.07
C VAL A 219 16.45 6.95 -12.20
N ILE A 220 15.57 7.03 -11.21
CA ILE A 220 14.54 8.07 -11.06
C ILE A 220 14.72 8.78 -9.72
N GLN A 221 14.03 9.91 -9.52
CA GLN A 221 14.02 10.60 -8.24
C GLN A 221 13.56 9.65 -7.12
N SER A 222 14.38 9.52 -6.09
CA SER A 222 14.17 8.58 -4.99
C SER A 222 14.67 9.15 -3.66
N GLN A 223 14.07 8.67 -2.57
CA GLN A 223 14.49 8.99 -1.21
C GLN A 223 14.40 7.77 -0.29
N GLY A 224 15.21 7.78 0.76
CA GLY A 224 15.06 6.90 1.91
C GLY A 224 14.46 7.67 3.08
N TYR A 225 14.11 6.97 4.15
CA TYR A 225 13.52 7.57 5.35
C TYR A 225 14.29 7.16 6.60
N VAL A 226 14.50 8.12 7.50
CA VAL A 226 14.98 7.88 8.86
C VAL A 226 13.83 8.16 9.82
N VAL A 227 13.54 7.20 10.69
CA VAL A 227 12.60 7.37 11.81
C VAL A 227 13.41 7.40 13.11
N TYR A 228 13.18 8.40 13.95
CA TYR A 228 13.91 8.55 15.21
C TYR A 228 13.02 9.07 16.34
N SER A 229 13.35 8.66 17.56
CA SER A 229 12.66 9.15 18.75
C SER A 229 13.26 10.47 19.23
N ILE A 230 12.43 11.43 19.62
CA ILE A 230 12.86 12.67 20.29
C ILE A 230 12.57 12.55 21.77
N ARG A 231 13.62 12.69 22.60
CA ARG A 231 13.49 12.77 24.06
C ARG A 231 13.63 14.23 24.48
N LYS A 232 12.55 14.82 25.02
CA LYS A 232 12.62 16.13 25.67
C LYS A 232 13.37 15.96 26.99
N LYS A 233 14.46 16.72 27.16
CA LYS A 233 15.19 16.82 28.43
C LYS A 233 14.39 17.60 29.45
#